data_AF-A0A225VLT7-F1
#
_entry.id   AF-A0A225VLT7-F1
#
_cell.length_a   1.000
_cell.length_b   1.000
_cell.length_c   1.000
_cell.angle_alpha   90.00
_cell.angle_beta   90.00
_cell.angle_gamma   90.00
#
_symmetry.space_group_name_H-M   'P 1'
#
loop_
_entity.id
_entity.type
_entity.pdbx_description
1 polymer ?
#
loop_
_entity_poly.entity_id
_entity_poly.type
_entity_poly.pdbx_seq_one_letter_code
_entity_poly.pdbx_strand_id
1 'polypeptide(L)'
;MTHRAALLRSALCLTTAKPRPSPTLFCFPGLESAPWHDASKFEWVKHLEAHREVITSEFLALKKQREASDAAAHGASDYKVYDKEHQLHQGQWDWLSYVTQGRRQAGFAVQCPRTVEILDNIPGFMADLPFAYAFFSVLKPETSRTVEILENIPGFMADLPFACAFFSVLKPDSSIKAHSAPCNIRLRCHFPLLVPDGCGIRVGDETRQWEEGKALVLDDAFDHEVWHDGKKGDRVLLLFDFWHPDLVQGEREAITDMFKEAKDKGWLKDYE
;
A
#
# COMPACT_ATOMS: atom_id res chain seq x y z
N MET A 1 -22.14 0.54 14.76
CA MET A 1 -23.09 -0.45 15.31
C MET A 1 -22.27 -1.57 15.90
N THR A 2 -22.47 -1.92 17.17
CA THR A 2 -21.72 -2.99 17.86
C THR A 2 -22.10 -4.37 17.32
N HIS A 3 -21.16 -5.08 16.73
CA HIS A 3 -21.35 -6.46 16.28
C HIS A 3 -21.26 -7.42 17.49
N ARG A 4 -22.34 -8.14 17.79
CA ARG A 4 -22.35 -9.27 18.73
C ARG A 4 -22.76 -10.53 17.97
N ALA A 5 -21.91 -11.55 17.98
CA ALA A 5 -22.31 -12.89 17.52
C ALA A 5 -23.17 -13.55 18.61
N ALA A 6 -24.33 -14.09 18.22
CA ALA A 6 -25.18 -14.91 19.08
C ALA A 6 -25.26 -16.33 18.49
N LEU A 7 -25.00 -17.35 19.31
CA LEU A 7 -25.16 -18.75 18.94
C LEU A 7 -26.64 -19.13 18.98
N LEU A 8 -27.21 -19.51 17.83
CA LEU A 8 -28.54 -20.10 17.73
C LEU A 8 -28.44 -21.52 17.16
N ARG A 9 -28.85 -22.47 18.01
CA ARG A 9 -29.13 -23.88 17.75
C ARG A 9 -29.29 -24.23 16.26
N SER A 10 -28.23 -24.81 15.67
CA SER A 10 -28.25 -25.54 14.40
C SER A 10 -28.55 -24.77 13.10
N ALA A 11 -28.36 -23.45 13.05
CA ALA A 11 -28.33 -22.70 11.79
C ALA A 11 -26.89 -22.28 11.45
N LEU A 12 -26.50 -22.45 10.18
CA LEU A 12 -25.21 -22.02 9.65
C LEU A 12 -24.97 -20.54 10.05
N CYS A 13 -23.87 -20.28 10.76
CA CYS A 13 -23.43 -18.91 11.01
C CYS A 13 -22.94 -18.33 9.67
N LEU A 14 -23.85 -17.75 8.89
CA LEU A 14 -23.49 -16.96 7.73
C LEU A 14 -22.79 -15.71 8.24
N THR A 15 -21.46 -15.73 8.21
CA THR A 15 -20.69 -14.51 8.42
C THR A 15 -21.01 -13.62 7.23
N THR A 16 -21.57 -12.44 7.48
CA THR A 16 -21.61 -11.35 6.47
C THR A 16 -20.24 -10.66 6.36
N ALA A 17 -19.20 -11.29 6.92
CA ALA A 17 -17.85 -10.79 6.87
C ALA A 17 -17.39 -10.89 5.42
N LYS A 18 -17.05 -9.73 4.86
CA LYS A 18 -16.47 -9.66 3.52
C LYS A 18 -15.20 -10.50 3.51
N PRO A 19 -14.97 -11.32 2.48
CA PRO A 19 -13.85 -12.25 2.47
C PRO A 19 -12.54 -11.46 2.52
N ARG A 20 -11.87 -11.52 3.68
CA ARG A 20 -10.46 -11.14 3.87
C ARG A 20 -9.65 -12.43 3.85
N PRO A 21 -8.67 -12.59 2.93
CA PRO A 21 -7.72 -13.70 3.03
C PRO A 21 -7.07 -13.72 4.41
N SER A 22 -6.68 -14.91 4.90
CA SER A 22 -5.83 -14.94 6.09
C SER A 22 -4.52 -14.22 5.76
N PRO A 23 -4.13 -13.18 6.52
CA PRO A 23 -2.89 -12.48 6.25
C PRO A 23 -1.71 -13.46 6.27
N THR A 24 -0.79 -13.31 5.33
CA THR A 24 0.30 -14.27 5.14
C THR A 24 1.34 -14.23 6.25
N LEU A 25 1.45 -13.11 6.96
CA LEU A 25 2.36 -12.95 8.07
C LEU A 25 1.66 -13.06 9.43
N PHE A 26 0.83 -12.08 9.79
CA PHE A 26 0.06 -12.12 11.03
C PHE A 26 -1.20 -11.27 10.95
N CYS A 27 -2.18 -11.62 11.78
CA CYS A 27 -3.40 -10.87 11.98
C CYS A 27 -3.42 -10.35 13.42
N PHE A 28 -3.61 -9.04 13.60
CA PHE A 28 -3.86 -8.43 14.89
C PHE A 28 -5.37 -8.46 15.18
N PRO A 29 -5.83 -9.22 16.19
CA PRO A 29 -7.25 -9.40 16.44
C PRO A 29 -7.87 -8.14 17.05
N GLY A 30 -9.16 -7.94 16.79
CA GLY A 30 -9.95 -6.87 17.42
C GLY A 30 -9.98 -5.53 16.69
N LEU A 31 -9.16 -5.36 15.64
CA LEU A 31 -9.22 -4.18 14.77
C LEU A 31 -10.50 -4.17 13.93
N GLU A 32 -11.08 -2.99 13.71
CA GLU A 32 -12.17 -2.79 12.73
C GLU A 32 -11.78 -3.43 11.39
N SER A 33 -12.72 -4.16 10.80
CA SER A 33 -12.49 -4.93 9.58
C SER A 33 -13.49 -4.53 8.52
N ALA A 34 -13.05 -3.69 7.59
CA ALA A 34 -13.83 -3.24 6.45
C ALA A 34 -12.91 -3.01 5.24
N PRO A 35 -13.31 -3.36 4.01
CA PRO A 35 -12.52 -3.04 2.81
C PRO A 35 -12.26 -1.54 2.66
N TRP A 36 -13.23 -0.73 3.06
CA TRP A 36 -13.17 0.73 2.99
C TRP A 36 -13.49 1.35 4.35
N HIS A 37 -12.70 2.34 4.73
CA HIS A 37 -12.96 3.19 5.88
C HIS A 37 -13.45 4.55 5.42
N ASP A 38 -14.35 5.16 6.19
CA ASP A 38 -14.87 6.49 5.91
C ASP A 38 -13.76 7.53 6.09
N ALA A 39 -13.28 8.08 4.97
CA ALA A 39 -12.21 9.07 4.94
C ALA A 39 -12.55 10.33 5.75
N SER A 40 -13.84 10.68 5.86
CA SER A 40 -14.26 11.89 6.58
C SER A 40 -14.04 11.83 8.10
N LYS A 41 -13.82 10.63 8.66
CA LYS A 41 -13.47 10.43 10.07
C LYS A 41 -12.04 10.86 10.40
N PHE A 42 -11.19 11.03 9.39
CA PHE A 42 -9.81 11.41 9.57
C PHE A 42 -9.66 12.92 9.32
N GLU A 43 -9.49 13.71 10.38
CA GLU A 43 -9.44 15.19 10.28
C GLU A 43 -8.33 15.71 9.35
N TRP A 44 -7.21 14.98 9.25
CA TRP A 44 -6.11 15.31 8.35
C TRP A 44 -6.49 15.21 6.86
N VAL A 45 -7.55 14.46 6.50
CA VAL A 45 -8.02 14.35 5.11
C VAL A 45 -8.44 15.72 4.57
N LYS A 46 -9.13 16.55 5.36
CA LYS A 46 -9.53 17.91 4.92
C LYS A 46 -8.32 18.76 4.54
N HIS A 47 -7.24 18.65 5.33
CA HIS A 47 -5.99 19.35 5.05
C HIS A 47 -5.34 18.81 3.78
N LEU A 48 -5.29 17.49 3.60
CA LEU A 48 -4.78 16.85 2.40
C LEU A 48 -5.54 17.28 1.13
N GLU A 49 -6.88 17.22 1.16
CA GLU A 49 -7.74 17.63 0.04
C GLU A 49 -7.55 19.11 -0.33
N ALA A 50 -7.40 19.99 0.68
CA ALA A 50 -7.17 21.42 0.46
C ALA A 50 -5.82 21.73 -0.22
N HIS A 51 -4.85 20.82 -0.16
CA HIS A 51 -3.50 21.01 -0.71
C HIS A 51 -3.24 20.22 -1.99
N ARG A 52 -4.29 19.66 -2.62
CA ARG A 52 -4.19 18.87 -3.86
C ARG A 52 -3.34 19.56 -4.94
N GLU A 53 -3.60 20.84 -5.21
CA GLU A 53 -2.94 21.58 -6.28
C GLU A 53 -1.42 21.70 -6.06
N VAL A 54 -1.02 21.91 -4.79
CA VAL A 54 0.39 21.99 -4.39
C VAL A 54 1.06 20.63 -4.60
N ILE A 55 0.46 19.56 -4.09
CA ILE A 55 0.98 18.19 -4.23
C ILE A 55 1.09 17.79 -5.70
N THR A 56 0.08 18.11 -6.51
CA THR A 56 0.08 17.83 -7.95
C THR A 56 1.18 18.61 -8.68
N SER A 57 1.40 19.88 -8.30
CA SER A 57 2.44 20.72 -8.89
C SER A 57 3.85 20.19 -8.58
N GLU A 58 4.08 19.75 -7.33
CA GLU A 58 5.35 19.12 -6.93
C GLU A 58 5.59 17.81 -7.69
N PHE A 59 4.56 16.97 -7.82
CA PHE A 59 4.64 15.75 -8.65
C PHE A 59 5.00 16.07 -10.11
N LEU A 60 4.32 17.03 -10.74
CA LEU A 60 4.57 17.37 -12.14
C LEU A 60 5.97 17.95 -12.35
N ALA A 61 6.45 18.78 -11.42
CA ALA A 61 7.81 19.30 -11.44
C ALA A 61 8.84 18.17 -11.32
N LEU A 62 8.61 17.23 -10.39
CA LEU A 62 9.45 16.05 -10.20
C LEU A 62 9.47 15.16 -11.46
N LYS A 63 8.30 14.86 -12.02
CA LYS A 63 8.16 14.07 -13.26
C LYS A 63 8.96 14.71 -14.40
N LYS A 64 8.80 16.01 -14.62
CA LYS A 64 9.53 16.74 -15.67
C LYS A 64 11.05 16.73 -15.45
N GLN A 65 11.51 16.87 -14.21
CA GLN A 65 12.94 16.79 -13.88
C GLN A 65 13.52 15.40 -14.21
N ARG A 66 12.77 14.34 -13.91
CA ARG A 66 13.18 12.96 -14.25
C ARG A 66 13.17 12.72 -15.75
N GLU A 67 12.12 13.11 -16.47
CA GLU A 67 12.06 13.00 -17.93
C GLU A 67 13.22 13.75 -18.61
N ALA A 68 13.61 14.92 -18.07
CA ALA A 68 14.76 15.67 -18.57
C ALA A 68 16.11 15.00 -18.25
N SER A 69 16.18 14.23 -17.17
CA SER A 69 17.38 13.46 -16.77
C SER A 69 17.49 12.12 -17.52
N ASP A 70 16.36 11.46 -17.79
CA ASP A 70 16.25 10.17 -18.49
C ASP A 70 16.49 10.29 -20.01
N ALA A 71 16.41 11.49 -20.57
CA ALA A 71 16.92 11.76 -21.93
C ALA A 71 18.45 11.48 -22.06
N ALA A 72 19.17 11.32 -20.93
CA ALA A 72 20.59 10.96 -20.88
C ALA A 72 20.88 9.53 -20.35
N ALA A 73 19.91 8.82 -19.76
CA ALA A 73 20.07 7.46 -19.27
C ALA A 73 18.72 6.72 -19.36
N HIS A 74 18.71 5.53 -19.98
CA HIS A 74 17.49 4.76 -20.25
C HIS A 74 16.64 4.61 -18.98
N GLY A 75 15.39 5.09 -19.06
CA GLY A 75 14.51 5.39 -17.95
C GLY A 75 14.44 4.32 -16.86
N ALA A 76 14.42 4.79 -15.61
CA ALA A 76 14.33 3.92 -14.46
C ALA A 76 13.33 4.49 -13.45
N SER A 77 12.19 3.80 -13.32
CA SER A 77 11.51 3.70 -12.04
C SER A 77 12.55 3.36 -10.96
N ASP A 78 12.39 3.90 -9.75
CA ASP A 78 13.20 3.46 -8.60
C ASP A 78 12.87 2.02 -8.16
N TYR A 79 11.85 1.41 -8.78
CA TYR A 79 11.45 0.03 -8.63
C TYR A 79 12.42 -0.92 -9.33
N LYS A 80 13.09 -1.77 -8.55
CA LYS A 80 13.85 -2.91 -9.08
C LYS A 80 12.88 -4.06 -9.32
N VAL A 81 12.72 -4.47 -10.58
CA VAL A 81 11.89 -5.64 -10.94
C VAL A 81 12.65 -6.91 -10.58
N TYR A 82 12.07 -7.76 -9.73
CA TYR A 82 12.61 -9.08 -9.41
C TYR A 82 11.92 -10.17 -10.25
N ASP A 83 12.67 -11.21 -10.65
CA ASP A 83 12.33 -12.27 -11.63
C ASP A 83 10.95 -12.97 -11.49
N LYS A 84 10.21 -12.75 -10.40
CA LYS A 84 8.88 -13.37 -10.13
C LYS A 84 7.71 -12.37 -10.08
N GLU A 85 7.96 -11.06 -10.08
CA GLU A 85 6.92 -10.02 -9.96
C GLU A 85 6.15 -9.77 -11.27
N HIS A 86 6.67 -10.25 -12.40
CA HIS A 86 6.00 -10.21 -13.72
C HIS A 86 4.63 -10.90 -13.76
N GLN A 87 4.24 -11.63 -12.70
CA GLN A 87 2.94 -12.28 -12.63
C GLN A 87 1.82 -11.36 -12.14
N LEU A 88 2.13 -10.32 -11.36
CA LEU A 88 1.13 -9.43 -10.75
C LEU A 88 0.78 -8.23 -11.63
N HIS A 89 1.74 -7.74 -12.41
CA HIS A 89 1.57 -6.51 -13.18
C HIS A 89 1.45 -6.80 -14.67
N GLN A 90 0.57 -6.06 -15.33
CA GLN A 90 0.50 -5.97 -16.78
C GLN A 90 0.62 -4.50 -17.18
N GLY A 91 1.42 -4.20 -18.20
CA GLY A 91 1.61 -2.84 -18.70
C GLY A 91 2.74 -2.06 -18.01
N GLN A 92 2.66 -0.72 -18.06
CA GLN A 92 3.67 0.19 -17.52
C GLN A 92 3.17 0.88 -16.25
N TRP A 93 4.08 1.00 -15.29
CA TRP A 93 3.82 1.54 -13.97
C TRP A 93 5.11 2.16 -13.44
N ASP A 94 4.98 3.31 -12.80
CA ASP A 94 6.11 4.09 -12.31
C ASP A 94 5.83 4.58 -10.89
N TRP A 95 6.89 4.68 -10.09
CA TRP A 95 6.86 4.98 -8.67
C TRP A 95 7.89 6.09 -8.42
N LEU A 96 7.49 7.07 -7.62
CA LEU A 96 8.39 8.11 -7.13
C LEU A 96 8.32 8.07 -5.61
N SER A 97 9.24 7.33 -4.99
CA SER A 97 9.15 6.98 -3.58
C SER A 97 9.67 8.07 -2.66
N TYR A 98 8.84 8.49 -1.69
CA TYR A 98 9.28 9.31 -0.57
C TYR A 98 9.85 8.45 0.55
N VAL A 99 9.21 7.33 0.85
CA VAL A 99 9.69 6.37 1.84
C VAL A 99 9.98 5.06 1.14
N THR A 100 11.23 4.61 1.23
CA THR A 100 11.70 3.31 0.72
C THR A 100 12.58 2.67 1.79
N GLN A 101 12.35 1.39 2.07
CA GLN A 101 12.98 0.65 3.17
C GLN A 101 12.89 1.35 4.54
N GLY A 102 11.80 2.06 4.83
CA GLY A 102 11.66 2.74 6.13
C GLY A 102 12.52 3.98 6.27
N ARG A 103 13.06 4.46 5.15
CA ARG A 103 13.93 5.62 5.09
C ARG A 103 13.30 6.65 4.19
N ARG A 104 13.20 7.86 4.74
CA ARG A 104 12.85 9.06 3.99
C ARG A 104 13.93 9.30 2.94
N GLN A 105 13.51 9.44 1.69
CA GLN A 105 14.38 9.71 0.56
C GLN A 105 14.68 11.21 0.53
N ALA A 106 15.92 11.58 0.79
CA ALA A 106 16.34 12.99 0.87
C ALA A 106 16.05 13.77 -0.42
N GLY A 107 16.23 13.14 -1.59
CA GLY A 107 15.93 13.76 -2.88
C GLY A 107 14.45 14.14 -3.04
N PHE A 108 13.54 13.26 -2.61
CA PHE A 108 12.11 13.54 -2.65
C PHE A 108 11.74 14.69 -1.71
N ALA A 109 12.30 14.73 -0.49
CA ALA A 109 12.04 15.83 0.44
C ALA A 109 12.47 17.20 -0.09
N VAL A 110 13.57 17.25 -0.85
CA VAL A 110 14.03 18.48 -1.50
C VAL A 110 13.10 18.89 -2.65
N GLN A 111 12.58 17.92 -3.41
CA GLN A 111 11.77 18.18 -4.60
C GLN A 111 10.28 18.39 -4.31
N CYS A 112 9.77 17.77 -3.24
CA CYS A 112 8.37 17.81 -2.82
C CYS A 112 8.23 18.23 -1.34
N PRO A 113 8.79 19.37 -0.92
CA PRO A 113 8.85 19.76 0.49
C PRO A 113 7.47 19.94 1.13
N ARG A 114 6.47 20.45 0.40
CA ARG A 114 5.12 20.64 0.94
C ARG A 114 4.38 19.32 1.08
N THR A 115 4.53 18.42 0.12
CA THR A 115 3.98 17.06 0.22
C THR A 115 4.53 16.36 1.45
N VAL A 116 5.84 16.47 1.70
CA VAL A 116 6.49 15.91 2.89
C VAL A 116 5.95 16.52 4.18
N GLU A 117 5.87 17.84 4.25
CA GLU A 117 5.31 18.53 5.42
C GLU A 117 3.88 18.06 5.73
N ILE A 118 3.04 17.88 4.71
CA ILE A 118 1.68 17.38 4.87
C ILE A 118 1.68 15.94 5.41
N LEU A 119 2.48 15.05 4.81
CA LEU A 119 2.57 13.65 5.23
C LEU A 119 3.05 13.53 6.69
N ASP A 120 4.02 14.34 7.08
CA ASP A 120 4.59 14.33 8.44
C ASP A 120 3.62 14.77 9.52
N ASN A 121 2.61 15.56 9.15
CA ASN A 121 1.57 15.99 10.08
C ASN A 121 0.40 14.99 10.17
N ILE A 122 0.43 13.87 9.46
CA ILE A 122 -0.61 12.83 9.55
C ILE A 122 -0.40 11.98 10.81
N PRO A 123 -1.36 11.95 11.76
CA PRO A 123 -1.27 11.12 12.94
C PRO A 123 -1.15 9.64 12.59
N GLY A 124 -0.12 8.98 13.13
CA GLY A 124 0.14 7.58 12.86
C GLY A 124 0.73 7.31 11.48
N PHE A 125 1.20 8.34 10.77
CA PHE A 125 1.99 8.15 9.55
C PHE A 125 3.21 7.28 9.84
N MET A 126 3.39 6.24 9.05
CA MET A 126 4.39 5.20 9.30
C MET A 126 5.71 5.55 8.60
N ALA A 127 6.31 6.70 8.97
CA ALA A 127 7.55 7.20 8.36
C ALA A 127 8.83 6.63 8.99
N ASP A 128 8.78 6.25 10.27
CA ASP A 128 9.96 5.91 11.09
C ASP A 128 10.04 4.42 11.43
N LEU A 129 9.31 3.59 10.69
CA LEU A 129 9.51 2.14 10.75
C LEU A 129 10.69 1.81 9.85
N PRO A 130 11.84 1.33 10.36
CA PRO A 130 13.06 1.08 9.57
C PRO A 130 12.93 -0.07 8.55
N PHE A 131 11.70 -0.50 8.30
CA PHE A 131 11.26 -1.56 7.43
C PHE A 131 9.97 -1.11 6.74
N ALA A 132 10.03 -0.16 5.81
CA ALA A 132 8.87 0.34 5.06
C ALA A 132 9.13 0.23 3.55
N TYR A 133 8.61 -0.79 2.87
CA TYR A 133 8.71 -1.00 1.44
C TYR A 133 7.27 -1.15 0.97
N ALA A 134 7.04 -0.82 -0.29
CA ALA A 134 5.86 -1.29 -0.96
C ALA A 134 6.10 -2.73 -1.41
N PHE A 135 5.44 -3.70 -0.77
CA PHE A 135 5.34 -5.02 -1.36
C PHE A 135 3.89 -5.44 -1.53
N PHE A 136 3.67 -6.05 -2.68
CA PHE A 136 2.48 -6.78 -3.09
C PHE A 136 2.71 -8.23 -2.68
N SER A 137 1.85 -8.80 -1.82
CA SER A 137 1.96 -10.22 -1.50
C SER A 137 1.60 -11.05 -2.73
N VAL A 138 2.52 -11.91 -3.15
CA VAL A 138 2.26 -12.97 -4.13
C VAL A 138 1.66 -14.16 -3.37
N LEU A 139 0.37 -14.39 -3.56
CA LEU A 139 -0.19 -15.73 -3.44
C LEU A 139 -0.90 -16.07 -4.76
N LYS A 140 -0.42 -17.13 -5.43
CA LYS A 140 -1.22 -17.88 -6.38
C LYS A 140 -1.40 -19.31 -5.87
N PRO A 141 -2.64 -19.82 -5.82
CA PRO A 141 -2.88 -21.24 -5.75
C PRO A 141 -2.72 -21.87 -7.16
N GLU A 142 -2.27 -23.12 -7.16
CA GLU A 142 -2.34 -24.10 -8.27
C GLU A 142 -1.30 -23.97 -9.40
N THR A 143 -0.15 -24.64 -9.22
CA THR A 143 0.28 -25.70 -10.15
C THR A 143 1.43 -26.52 -9.53
N SER A 144 1.30 -27.83 -9.64
CA SER A 144 2.13 -28.88 -9.09
C SER A 144 3.59 -28.87 -9.56
N ARG A 145 4.49 -29.27 -8.65
CA ARG A 145 5.91 -29.69 -8.81
C ARG A 145 7.05 -28.67 -8.71
N THR A 146 6.81 -27.43 -8.29
CA THR A 146 7.92 -26.51 -7.91
C THR A 146 7.85 -26.01 -6.45
N VAL A 147 6.85 -26.48 -5.69
CA VAL A 147 6.61 -26.08 -4.30
C VAL A 147 7.52 -26.84 -3.30
N GLU A 148 8.03 -28.03 -3.64
CA GLU A 148 8.81 -28.88 -2.71
C GLU A 148 10.20 -28.35 -2.31
N ILE A 149 10.78 -27.39 -3.04
CA ILE A 149 12.15 -26.90 -2.76
C ILE A 149 12.15 -25.59 -1.94
N LEU A 150 11.01 -24.90 -1.83
CA LEU A 150 10.87 -23.69 -0.99
C LEU A 150 10.27 -24.00 0.40
N GLU A 151 9.56 -25.11 0.57
CA GLU A 151 8.92 -25.50 1.83
C GLU A 151 9.89 -26.11 2.87
N ASN A 152 11.14 -26.43 2.50
CA ASN A 152 12.09 -27.11 3.39
C ASN A 152 13.14 -26.20 4.04
N ILE A 153 12.91 -24.88 4.05
CA ILE A 153 13.78 -23.93 4.76
C ILE A 153 13.03 -23.36 5.96
N PRO A 154 13.36 -23.77 7.20
CA PRO A 154 12.91 -23.05 8.40
C PRO A 154 13.45 -21.62 8.35
N GLY A 155 12.56 -20.62 8.26
CA GLY A 155 12.95 -19.20 8.18
C GLY A 155 12.96 -18.59 6.78
N PHE A 156 12.10 -19.04 5.86
CA PHE A 156 11.81 -18.28 4.63
C PHE A 156 10.97 -17.05 4.96
N MET A 157 11.65 -15.92 5.20
CA MET A 157 11.05 -14.58 5.32
C MET A 157 11.64 -13.72 4.21
N ALA A 158 10.92 -13.58 3.10
CA ALA A 158 11.23 -12.60 2.04
C ALA A 158 10.59 -11.23 2.36
N ASP A 159 10.27 -11.03 3.64
CA ASP A 159 9.29 -10.11 4.17
C ASP A 159 9.94 -9.51 5.44
N LEU A 160 9.96 -8.21 5.70
CA LEU A 160 8.76 -7.39 5.76
C LEU A 160 9.06 -5.92 5.77
N PRO A 161 8.08 -5.17 5.24
CA PRO A 161 7.95 -3.80 5.62
C PRO A 161 6.56 -3.15 5.45
N PHE A 162 6.11 -2.41 6.47
CA PHE A 162 4.68 -2.18 6.69
C PHE A 162 4.16 -0.81 6.27
N ALA A 163 4.96 0.00 5.59
CA ALA A 163 4.49 1.28 5.10
C ALA A 163 5.17 1.72 3.82
N CYS A 164 4.47 2.52 3.07
CA CYS A 164 4.99 3.19 1.90
C CYS A 164 4.39 4.58 1.84
N ALA A 165 5.10 5.50 1.19
CA ALA A 165 4.59 6.81 0.82
C ALA A 165 5.24 7.20 -0.51
N PHE A 166 4.47 7.29 -1.58
CA PHE A 166 5.00 7.52 -2.93
C PHE A 166 3.91 8.03 -3.88
N PHE A 167 4.33 8.62 -5.00
CA PHE A 167 3.42 8.83 -6.12
C PHE A 167 3.29 7.54 -6.93
N SER A 168 2.08 6.98 -6.96
CA SER A 168 1.72 5.80 -7.75
C SER A 168 1.23 6.23 -9.13
N VAL A 169 2.01 5.91 -10.17
CA VAL A 169 1.65 6.17 -11.57
C VAL A 169 1.29 4.86 -12.25
N LEU A 170 0.05 4.75 -12.73
CA LEU A 170 -0.37 3.64 -13.60
C LEU A 170 -0.68 4.19 -14.99
N LYS A 171 -0.06 3.62 -16.02
CA LYS A 171 -0.25 4.05 -17.40
C LYS A 171 -1.50 3.40 -18.03
N PRO A 172 -1.99 3.92 -19.17
CA PRO A 172 -3.02 3.27 -19.96
C PRO A 172 -2.75 1.78 -20.21
N ASP A 173 -3.81 1.00 -20.36
CA ASP A 173 -3.76 -0.44 -20.65
C ASP A 173 -2.91 -1.26 -19.65
N SER A 174 -2.94 -0.85 -18.38
CA SER A 174 -2.16 -1.48 -17.31
C SER A 174 -3.06 -1.94 -16.16
N SER A 175 -2.64 -3.00 -15.46
CA SER A 175 -3.34 -3.50 -14.29
C SER A 175 -2.39 -4.09 -13.24
N ILE A 176 -2.86 -4.11 -12.00
CA ILE A 176 -2.25 -4.83 -10.89
C ILE A 176 -3.28 -5.86 -10.45
N LYS A 177 -2.94 -7.13 -10.60
CA LYS A 177 -3.83 -8.26 -10.26
C LYS A 177 -4.12 -8.31 -8.77
N ALA A 178 -5.19 -9.02 -8.43
CA ALA A 178 -5.60 -9.34 -7.07
C ALA A 178 -4.43 -9.77 -6.17
N HIS A 179 -4.27 -9.06 -5.04
CA HIS A 179 -3.30 -9.33 -3.99
C HIS A 179 -3.81 -8.79 -2.65
N SER A 180 -3.12 -9.09 -1.56
CA SER A 180 -3.43 -8.56 -0.22
C SER A 180 -2.14 -8.23 0.53
N ALA A 181 -2.24 -7.39 1.54
CA ALA A 181 -1.13 -7.10 2.45
C ALA A 181 -0.88 -8.29 3.40
N PRO A 182 0.37 -8.44 3.90
CA PRO A 182 0.72 -9.55 4.76
C PRO A 182 0.16 -9.45 6.19
N CYS A 183 -0.41 -8.30 6.59
CA CYS A 183 -1.02 -8.06 7.90
C CYS A 183 -2.07 -6.94 7.86
N ASN A 184 -2.88 -6.80 8.92
CA ASN A 184 -3.96 -5.81 9.04
C ASN A 184 -3.67 -4.63 9.99
N ILE A 185 -2.40 -4.35 10.30
CA ILE A 185 -2.03 -3.30 11.28
C ILE A 185 -2.07 -1.87 10.73
N ARG A 186 -2.36 -1.71 9.44
CA ARG A 186 -2.33 -0.42 8.74
C ARG A 186 -3.60 -0.22 7.94
N LEU A 187 -3.89 1.03 7.66
CA LEU A 187 -4.78 1.42 6.57
C LEU A 187 -3.95 2.14 5.51
N ARG A 188 -4.41 2.05 4.27
CA ARG A 188 -3.80 2.70 3.11
C ARG A 188 -4.70 3.83 2.62
N CYS A 189 -4.10 4.99 2.41
CA CYS A 189 -4.75 6.13 1.77
C CYS A 189 -4.34 6.22 0.31
N HIS A 190 -5.33 6.30 -0.59
CA HIS A 190 -5.15 6.70 -1.98
C HIS A 190 -5.68 8.14 -2.14
N PHE A 191 -4.78 9.09 -2.32
CA PHE A 191 -5.13 10.48 -2.59
C PHE A 191 -4.98 10.82 -4.08
N PRO A 192 -6.07 10.99 -4.84
CA PRO A 192 -5.98 11.05 -6.29
C PRO A 192 -5.58 12.43 -6.81
N LEU A 193 -4.52 12.47 -7.60
CA LEU A 193 -3.99 13.70 -8.20
C LEU A 193 -4.44 13.84 -9.65
N LEU A 194 -4.28 12.79 -10.47
CA LEU A 194 -4.67 12.77 -11.88
C LEU A 194 -5.48 11.50 -12.18
N VAL A 195 -6.75 11.74 -12.51
CA VAL A 195 -7.94 10.90 -12.70
C VAL A 195 -8.43 10.55 -14.11
N PRO A 196 -7.67 9.95 -15.07
CA PRO A 196 -8.24 9.68 -16.39
C PRO A 196 -9.40 8.65 -16.34
N ASP A 197 -10.28 8.72 -17.34
CA ASP A 197 -11.39 7.77 -17.47
C ASP A 197 -10.91 6.33 -17.61
N GLY A 198 -11.71 5.38 -17.11
CA GLY A 198 -11.42 3.94 -17.21
C GLY A 198 -10.44 3.42 -16.15
N CYS A 199 -10.20 4.18 -15.07
CA CYS A 199 -9.47 3.71 -13.89
C CYS A 199 -10.42 3.19 -12.82
N GLY A 200 -10.05 2.08 -12.17
CA GLY A 200 -10.82 1.54 -11.06
C GLY A 200 -9.99 0.70 -10.09
N ILE A 201 -10.60 0.45 -8.93
CA ILE A 201 -10.08 -0.38 -7.86
C ILE A 201 -11.19 -1.24 -7.28
N ARG A 202 -10.89 -2.51 -7.01
CA ARG A 202 -11.72 -3.39 -6.18
C ARG A 202 -10.98 -3.68 -4.89
N VAL A 203 -11.69 -3.62 -3.76
CA VAL A 203 -11.20 -4.07 -2.44
C VAL A 203 -12.29 -4.94 -1.82
N GLY A 204 -11.95 -6.20 -1.54
CA GLY A 204 -12.94 -7.23 -1.21
C GLY A 204 -13.95 -7.40 -2.35
N ASP A 205 -15.22 -7.20 -2.04
CA ASP A 205 -16.36 -7.30 -2.97
C ASP A 205 -16.85 -5.92 -3.47
N GLU A 206 -16.16 -4.83 -3.12
CA GLU A 206 -16.54 -3.46 -3.48
C GLU A 206 -15.60 -2.87 -4.52
N THR A 207 -16.18 -2.35 -5.60
CA THR A 207 -15.47 -1.58 -6.63
C THR A 207 -15.73 -0.09 -6.44
N ARG A 208 -14.67 0.72 -6.55
CA ARG A 208 -14.74 2.19 -6.58
C ARG A 208 -13.92 2.76 -7.73
N GLN A 209 -14.26 3.99 -8.09
CA GLN A 209 -13.45 4.85 -8.92
C GLN A 209 -12.86 5.96 -8.05
N TRP A 210 -11.74 6.51 -8.47
CA TRP A 210 -11.16 7.67 -7.81
C TRP A 210 -11.78 8.95 -8.35
N GLU A 211 -12.01 9.91 -7.45
CA GLU A 211 -12.32 11.29 -7.80
C GLU A 211 -11.11 12.15 -7.42
N GLU A 212 -10.67 13.01 -8.34
CA GLU A 212 -9.52 13.89 -8.10
C GLU A 212 -9.72 14.74 -6.85
N GLY A 213 -8.75 14.69 -5.94
CA GLY A 213 -8.81 15.41 -4.67
C GLY A 213 -9.71 14.80 -3.60
N LYS A 214 -10.29 13.61 -3.83
CA LYS A 214 -11.07 12.88 -2.81
C LYS A 214 -10.36 11.64 -2.34
N ALA A 215 -9.92 11.66 -1.08
CA ALA A 215 -9.17 10.56 -0.51
C ALA A 215 -10.05 9.30 -0.38
N LEU A 216 -9.48 8.15 -0.74
CA LEU A 216 -10.04 6.84 -0.37
C LEU A 216 -9.14 6.21 0.68
N VAL A 217 -9.75 5.69 1.76
CA VAL A 217 -9.05 4.91 2.79
C VAL A 217 -9.52 3.47 2.72
N LEU A 218 -8.58 2.55 2.52
CA LEU A 218 -8.83 1.13 2.39
C LEU A 218 -7.99 0.34 3.39
N ASP A 219 -8.46 -0.85 3.71
CA ASP A 219 -7.65 -1.88 4.34
C ASP A 219 -7.08 -2.79 3.25
N ASP A 220 -5.78 -2.66 3.00
CA ASP A 220 -5.08 -3.41 1.97
C ASP A 220 -4.83 -4.88 2.34
N ALA A 221 -5.20 -5.33 3.56
CA ALA A 221 -5.25 -6.75 3.92
C ALA A 221 -6.43 -7.49 3.26
N PHE A 222 -7.43 -6.77 2.75
CA PHE A 222 -8.42 -7.37 1.87
C PHE A 222 -7.82 -7.62 0.47
N ASP A 223 -8.33 -8.64 -0.21
CA ASP A 223 -7.97 -8.87 -1.60
C ASP A 223 -8.35 -7.65 -2.46
N HIS A 224 -7.40 -7.10 -3.19
CA HIS A 224 -7.60 -5.91 -3.99
C HIS A 224 -6.83 -5.95 -5.29
N GLU A 225 -7.40 -5.30 -6.30
CA GLU A 225 -6.82 -5.17 -7.63
C GLU A 225 -7.13 -3.79 -8.22
N VAL A 226 -6.29 -3.33 -9.13
CA VAL A 226 -6.49 -2.04 -9.81
C VAL A 226 -6.29 -2.18 -11.31
N TRP A 227 -7.01 -1.38 -12.07
CA TRP A 227 -6.92 -1.35 -13.53
C TRP A 227 -6.96 0.07 -14.07
N HIS A 228 -6.42 0.20 -15.28
CA HIS A 228 -6.55 1.37 -16.13
C HIS A 228 -6.81 0.92 -17.56
N ASP A 229 -8.08 0.85 -17.94
CA ASP A 229 -8.56 0.42 -19.28
C ASP A 229 -8.68 1.60 -20.26
N GLY A 230 -8.29 2.78 -19.83
CA GLY A 230 -8.25 4.00 -20.63
C GLY A 230 -7.09 3.98 -21.64
N LYS A 231 -7.10 4.94 -22.57
CA LYS A 231 -6.13 5.03 -23.68
C LYS A 231 -5.21 6.26 -23.62
N LYS A 232 -5.49 7.20 -22.72
CA LYS A 232 -4.78 8.48 -22.60
C LYS A 232 -4.74 8.94 -21.15
N GLY A 233 -3.67 9.64 -20.81
CA GLY A 233 -3.42 10.16 -19.46
C GLY A 233 -2.89 9.08 -18.53
N ASP A 234 -2.00 9.45 -17.63
CA ASP A 234 -1.54 8.55 -16.57
C ASP A 234 -2.44 8.74 -15.34
N ARG A 235 -2.75 7.65 -14.64
CA ARG A 235 -3.41 7.72 -13.34
C ARG A 235 -2.36 7.95 -12.25
N VAL A 236 -2.49 9.04 -11.52
CA VAL A 236 -1.52 9.45 -10.49
C VAL A 236 -2.20 9.62 -9.15
N LEU A 237 -1.72 8.89 -8.15
CA LEU A 237 -2.17 8.98 -6.76
C LEU A 237 -0.97 9.31 -5.86
N LEU A 238 -1.15 10.12 -4.83
CA LEU A 238 -0.29 10.08 -3.65
C LEU A 238 -0.81 8.94 -2.76
N LEU A 239 -0.02 7.89 -2.62
CA LEU A 239 -0.37 6.69 -1.86
C LEU A 239 0.49 6.65 -0.60
N PHE A 240 -0.13 6.46 0.56
CA PHE A 240 0.62 6.28 1.80
C PHE A 240 -0.11 5.43 2.83
N ASP A 241 0.66 4.83 3.74
CA ASP A 241 0.16 3.99 4.82
C ASP A 241 0.25 4.70 6.18
N PHE A 242 -0.73 4.42 7.04
CA PHE A 242 -0.75 4.88 8.43
C PHE A 242 -1.28 3.77 9.34
N TRP A 243 -0.91 3.83 10.62
CA TRP A 243 -1.34 2.85 11.61
C TRP A 243 -2.86 2.71 11.65
N HIS A 244 -3.35 1.49 11.78
CA HIS A 244 -4.77 1.24 11.99
C HIS A 244 -5.24 2.05 13.22
N PRO A 245 -6.34 2.82 13.12
CA PRO A 245 -6.74 3.76 14.17
C PRO A 245 -7.04 3.10 15.52
N ASP A 246 -7.48 1.84 15.51
CA ASP A 246 -7.75 1.06 16.72
C ASP A 246 -6.48 0.59 17.46
N LEU A 247 -5.30 0.60 16.83
CA LEU A 247 -4.06 0.26 17.51
C LEU A 247 -3.66 1.40 18.44
N VAL A 248 -3.54 1.12 19.74
CA VAL A 248 -3.07 2.12 20.71
C VAL A 248 -1.55 2.24 20.67
N GLN A 249 -1.03 3.34 21.22
CA GLN A 249 0.40 3.66 21.17
C GLN A 249 1.29 2.50 21.67
N GLY A 250 0.96 1.89 22.82
CA GLY A 250 1.75 0.78 23.36
C GLY A 250 1.73 -0.48 22.49
N GLU A 251 0.66 -0.73 21.72
CA GLU A 251 0.61 -1.84 20.77
C GLU A 251 1.49 -1.55 19.55
N ARG A 252 1.48 -0.30 19.04
CA ARG A 252 2.35 0.14 17.94
C ARG A 252 3.83 0.01 18.34
N GLU A 253 4.17 0.40 19.56
CA GLU A 253 5.51 0.26 20.13
C GLU A 253 5.91 -1.22 20.24
N ALA A 254 5.06 -2.07 20.81
CA ALA A 254 5.33 -3.50 20.93
C ALA A 254 5.51 -4.18 19.56
N ILE A 255 4.71 -3.83 18.56
CA ILE A 255 4.87 -4.32 17.18
C ILE A 255 6.21 -3.85 16.59
N THR A 256 6.57 -2.58 16.80
CA THR A 256 7.83 -2.01 16.33
C THR A 256 9.04 -2.71 16.97
N ASP A 257 9.00 -2.91 18.28
CA ASP A 257 10.03 -3.60 19.04
C ASP A 257 10.16 -5.07 18.64
N MET A 258 9.05 -5.76 18.41
CA MET A 258 9.05 -7.13 17.88
C MET A 258 9.80 -7.22 16.55
N PHE A 259 9.58 -6.29 15.61
CA PHE A 259 10.29 -6.29 14.33
C PHE A 259 11.76 -5.91 14.47
N LYS A 260 12.07 -4.96 15.34
CA LYS A 260 13.46 -4.60 15.65
C LYS A 260 14.21 -5.80 16.24
N GLU A 261 13.62 -6.49 17.20
CA GLU A 261 14.21 -7.67 17.82
C GLU A 261 14.40 -8.81 16.80
N ALA A 262 13.42 -9.04 15.92
CA ALA A 262 13.54 -10.01 14.84
C ALA A 262 14.71 -9.66 13.89
N LYS A 263 14.91 -8.37 13.59
CA LYS A 263 16.06 -7.91 12.81
C LYS A 263 17.38 -8.12 13.55
N ASP A 264 17.47 -7.69 14.81
CA ASP A 264 18.68 -7.78 15.63
C ASP A 264 19.12 -9.24 15.83
N LYS A 265 18.17 -10.18 15.84
CA LYS A 265 18.42 -11.63 15.89
C LYS A 265 18.75 -12.25 14.53
N GLY A 266 18.74 -11.47 13.45
CA GLY A 266 18.99 -11.93 12.08
C GLY A 266 17.87 -12.82 11.51
N TRP A 267 16.66 -12.76 12.07
CA TRP A 267 15.50 -13.46 11.55
C TRP A 267 14.96 -12.80 10.27
N LEU A 268 15.19 -11.49 10.14
CA LEU A 268 14.95 -10.73 8.92
C LEU A 268 16.30 -10.54 8.21
N LYS A 269 16.42 -10.97 6.96
CA LYS A 269 17.64 -10.78 6.15
C LYS A 269 17.60 -9.43 5.45
N ASP A 270 18.67 -8.63 5.57
CA ASP A 270 18.88 -7.47 4.71
C ASP A 270 19.23 -7.98 3.29
N TYR A 271 18.51 -7.50 2.27
CA TYR A 271 18.85 -7.74 0.87
C TYR A 271 19.54 -6.48 0.31
N GLU A 272 20.77 -6.62 -0.18
CA GLU A 272 21.50 -5.59 -0.95
C GLU A 272 20.90 -5.37 -2.35
#